data_AF-A0AAN7QP37-F1
#
_entry.id   AF-A0AAN7QP37-F1
#
_cell.length_a   1.000
_cell.length_b   1.000
_cell.length_c   1.000
_cell.angle_alpha   90.00
_cell.angle_beta   90.00
_cell.angle_gamma   90.00
#
_symmetry.space_group_name_H-M   'P 1'
#
loop_
_entity.id
_entity.type
_entity.pdbx_description
1 polymer ?
#
loop_
_entity_poly.entity_id
_entity_poly.type
_entity_poly.pdbx_seq_one_letter_code
_entity_poly.pdbx_strand_id
1 'polypeptide(L)'
;MAGPHIRNGEASPPSTAALSSPASFKSSRRKLNGSANSIPRAGSDADDMIQLLHGSDPVRIELSRLENEAREKDRELADAHAEIRALKYSERIKEKAVEELTDELTKVDEKLKATEALLESKNLDIKRINDEKRSALAAQFAAEATLRRVHAAQKDDDMPPIEAIITPLEAELKLARLEAAKLQEDNRALDRLTKSKEAALVEAERTVQIALAKASLVDDLQNKNQDLMKQIEICQEENKILDKMHRQKVAEVEKLMQTVRELEEAILAGGAAANAVRDCQRLMQEMNDEKKTLEREVARAKVSANRVATVVANDWKDASDKVMPVKQWLDERRFLQGEMQQLRDKLAVAERTAKAEAQLKEKFQLRFKVLEEKIKGSNTSVRKNSEVKSTSRRAYGRLSLGGAENNTRLSSNGHISKKMSTVQHVLLRSNSANTLLKNGKLLSGSFDGGSRSLDKMIPSSSEKDNATENTGDPTQATEANNSSEEDVNGNLTEKAEKEDCVSGVLYDMLQKEVITLRKACNEKDHSLKEKDDAIEMLAKKVDMLNKAMEVESKRMRREVAIMEKEVAALRVSKESDHRTQRLSAPRASANYPPSISARNGRNF
;
A
#
# COMPACT_ATOMS: atom_id res chain seq x y z
N MET A 1 14.29 71.55 63.07
CA MET A 1 13.24 70.60 63.51
C MET A 1 13.24 69.44 62.54
N ALA A 2 13.54 68.18 62.86
CA ALA A 2 14.35 67.61 63.94
C ALA A 2 14.92 66.27 63.40
N GLY A 3 15.90 65.67 64.08
CA GLY A 3 16.70 64.54 63.55
C GLY A 3 15.99 63.17 63.47
N PRO A 4 16.69 62.14 62.93
CA PRO A 4 16.17 60.79 62.66
C PRO A 4 16.32 59.86 63.87
N HIS A 5 15.84 58.61 63.75
CA HIS A 5 16.27 57.53 64.65
C HIS A 5 16.58 56.20 63.95
N ILE A 6 17.75 55.65 64.31
CA ILE A 6 18.34 54.38 63.90
C ILE A 6 17.90 53.27 64.87
N ARG A 7 17.83 52.00 64.43
CA ARG A 7 18.24 50.87 65.29
C ARG A 7 18.87 49.71 64.50
N ASN A 8 19.96 49.18 65.06
CA ASN A 8 20.79 48.08 64.55
C ASN A 8 20.44 46.73 65.21
N GLY A 9 20.86 45.62 64.56
CA GLY A 9 21.31 44.37 65.20
C GLY A 9 20.22 43.47 65.82
N GLU A 10 20.50 42.20 66.19
CA GLU A 10 21.64 41.32 65.88
C GLU A 10 21.24 39.85 66.13
N ALA A 11 22.04 38.94 65.58
CA ALA A 11 21.87 37.53 65.25
C ALA A 11 21.67 36.46 66.35
N SER A 12 21.13 35.31 65.90
CA SER A 12 21.45 33.89 66.26
C SER A 12 21.15 33.39 67.70
N PRO A 13 21.09 32.04 67.97
CA PRO A 13 21.45 30.86 67.15
C PRO A 13 20.35 29.76 67.00
N PRO A 14 20.59 28.70 66.18
CA PRO A 14 19.63 27.63 65.91
C PRO A 14 19.81 26.40 66.81
N SER A 15 18.90 25.41 66.72
CA SER A 15 19.13 24.08 67.29
C SER A 15 18.51 22.94 66.47
N THR A 16 19.38 21.98 66.12
CA THR A 16 19.16 20.55 65.92
C THR A 16 18.16 20.06 64.87
N ALA A 17 18.73 19.48 63.79
CA ALA A 17 18.05 18.53 62.91
C ALA A 17 17.91 17.14 63.57
N ALA A 18 16.94 16.35 63.09
CA ALA A 18 16.93 14.89 63.24
C ALA A 18 16.36 14.25 61.96
N LEU A 19 17.06 13.25 61.44
CA LEU A 19 16.74 12.52 60.20
C LEU A 19 15.80 11.34 60.47
N SER A 20 14.90 11.00 59.54
CA SER A 20 14.61 9.61 59.15
C SER A 20 13.68 9.50 57.92
N SER A 21 13.79 8.37 57.22
CA SER A 21 13.36 8.12 55.84
C SER A 21 11.87 7.65 55.72
N PRO A 22 11.31 7.44 54.51
CA PRO A 22 9.86 7.50 54.26
C PRO A 22 9.12 6.16 54.43
N ALA A 23 7.78 6.23 54.52
CA ALA A 23 6.91 5.07 54.69
C ALA A 23 5.83 4.92 53.60
N SER A 24 5.94 3.79 52.88
CA SER A 24 4.83 2.95 52.38
C SER A 24 3.75 3.55 51.47
N PHE A 25 3.85 3.25 50.17
CA PHE A 25 2.70 3.22 49.26
C PHE A 25 1.75 2.06 49.62
N LYS A 26 0.51 2.36 50.00
CA LYS A 26 -0.54 1.36 50.16
C LYS A 26 -1.18 1.02 48.82
N SER A 27 -0.98 -0.21 48.35
CA SER A 27 -1.71 -0.78 47.21
C SER A 27 -3.21 -0.90 47.54
N SER A 28 -4.07 -0.22 46.78
CA SER A 28 -5.52 -0.30 46.93
C SER A 28 -6.11 -1.26 45.89
N ARG A 29 -6.32 -2.51 46.31
CA ARG A 29 -6.99 -3.57 45.54
C ARG A 29 -8.38 -3.13 45.06
N ARG A 30 -8.56 -2.85 43.76
CA ARG A 30 -9.89 -2.71 43.13
C ARG A 30 -10.38 -4.07 42.61
N LYS A 31 -11.69 -4.31 42.73
CA LYS A 31 -12.37 -5.52 42.29
C LYS A 31 -12.47 -5.57 40.76
N LEU A 32 -12.33 -6.76 40.17
CA LEU A 32 -12.90 -7.01 38.84
C LEU A 32 -14.42 -7.13 38.97
N ASN A 33 -15.17 -6.34 38.20
CA ASN A 33 -16.55 -6.65 37.86
C ASN A 33 -16.55 -7.20 36.43
N GLY A 34 -16.99 -8.44 36.25
CA GLY A 34 -17.23 -8.98 34.92
C GLY A 34 -18.48 -8.34 34.30
N SER A 35 -18.40 -8.01 33.01
CA SER A 35 -19.57 -7.71 32.19
C SER A 35 -19.55 -8.66 31.01
N ALA A 36 -20.36 -9.72 31.07
CA ALA A 36 -20.57 -10.61 29.94
C ALA A 36 -21.32 -9.85 28.84
N ASN A 37 -20.87 -9.97 27.59
CA ASN A 37 -21.61 -9.52 26.42
C ASN A 37 -21.42 -10.53 25.28
N SER A 38 -21.95 -11.74 25.49
CA SER A 38 -22.01 -12.80 24.48
C SER A 38 -23.21 -12.58 23.55
N ILE A 39 -22.93 -12.19 22.30
CA ILE A 39 -23.94 -12.18 21.23
C ILE A 39 -24.12 -13.63 20.75
N PRO A 40 -25.33 -14.21 20.77
CA PRO A 40 -25.54 -15.57 20.29
C PRO A 40 -25.56 -15.58 18.75
N ARG A 41 -24.49 -16.10 18.13
CA ARG A 41 -24.49 -16.43 16.70
C ARG A 41 -25.02 -17.85 16.52
N ALA A 42 -26.28 -17.96 16.08
CA ALA A 42 -26.88 -19.25 15.75
C ALA A 42 -26.25 -19.85 14.47
N GLY A 43 -25.99 -21.16 14.51
CA GLY A 43 -25.65 -21.97 13.34
C GLY A 43 -24.22 -22.51 13.27
N SER A 44 -23.96 -23.67 13.90
CA SER A 44 -23.05 -24.69 13.35
C SER A 44 -23.32 -26.11 13.87
N ASP A 45 -24.57 -26.59 13.80
CA ASP A 45 -24.92 -28.00 14.12
C ASP A 45 -24.29 -29.02 13.14
N ALA A 46 -23.54 -28.56 12.13
CA ALA A 46 -22.84 -29.38 11.16
C ALA A 46 -21.42 -29.78 11.58
N ASP A 47 -20.72 -28.95 12.37
CA ASP A 47 -19.35 -29.25 12.82
C ASP A 47 -19.34 -30.28 13.98
N ASP A 48 -20.29 -30.18 14.90
CA ASP A 48 -20.42 -31.07 16.07
C ASP A 48 -20.57 -32.54 15.67
N MET A 49 -21.26 -32.82 14.55
CA MET A 49 -21.46 -34.18 14.06
C MET A 49 -20.20 -34.81 13.46
N ILE A 50 -19.25 -33.99 12.98
CA ILE A 50 -17.92 -34.45 12.52
C ILE A 50 -16.95 -34.57 13.70
N GLN A 51 -17.13 -33.75 14.74
CA GLN A 51 -16.28 -33.75 15.92
C GLN A 51 -16.41 -35.02 16.79
N LEU A 52 -17.57 -35.69 16.75
CA LEU A 52 -17.87 -36.85 17.60
C LEU A 52 -17.40 -38.21 17.04
N LEU A 53 -17.12 -38.31 15.73
CA LEU A 53 -16.89 -39.61 15.05
C LEU A 53 -15.43 -39.89 14.66
N HIS A 54 -14.52 -38.94 14.86
CA HIS A 54 -13.08 -39.16 14.70
C HIS A 54 -12.37 -38.80 16.00
N GLY A 55 -11.64 -39.77 16.55
CA GLY A 55 -10.69 -39.53 17.64
C GLY A 55 -9.80 -38.34 17.27
N SER A 56 -9.72 -37.37 18.17
CA SER A 56 -9.35 -35.99 17.88
C SER A 56 -8.20 -35.86 16.88
N ASP A 57 -8.49 -35.20 15.75
CA ASP A 57 -7.45 -34.77 14.81
C ASP A 57 -6.36 -34.02 15.58
N PRO A 58 -5.11 -34.52 15.61
CA PRO A 58 -4.04 -33.88 16.37
C PRO A 58 -3.76 -32.47 15.87
N VAL A 59 -4.01 -32.18 14.59
CA VAL A 59 -3.87 -30.84 14.01
C VAL A 59 -4.89 -29.88 14.62
N ARG A 60 -6.14 -30.31 14.81
CA ARG A 60 -7.19 -29.50 15.44
C ARG A 60 -6.90 -29.19 16.92
N ILE A 61 -6.34 -30.14 17.68
CA ILE A 61 -5.89 -29.89 19.06
C ILE A 61 -4.75 -28.87 19.07
N GLU A 62 -3.74 -29.06 18.21
CA GLU A 62 -2.58 -28.17 18.17
C GLU A 62 -2.95 -26.76 17.69
N LEU A 63 -3.84 -26.62 16.72
CA LEU A 63 -4.43 -25.33 16.34
C LEU A 63 -5.16 -24.67 17.50
N SER A 64 -5.94 -25.42 18.27
CA SER A 64 -6.63 -24.90 19.47
C SER A 64 -5.63 -24.47 20.56
N ARG A 65 -4.51 -25.19 20.71
CA ARG A 65 -3.42 -24.84 21.63
C ARG A 65 -2.74 -23.54 21.19
N LEU A 66 -2.37 -23.44 19.92
CA LEU A 66 -1.73 -22.26 19.34
C LEU A 66 -2.65 -21.02 19.31
N GLU A 67 -3.97 -21.20 19.10
CA GLU A 67 -4.94 -20.11 19.19
C GLU A 67 -5.09 -19.60 20.63
N ASN A 68 -5.08 -20.50 21.62
CA ASN A 68 -5.06 -20.12 23.04
C ASN A 68 -3.75 -19.39 23.40
N GLU A 69 -2.61 -19.89 22.93
CA GLU A 69 -1.29 -19.29 23.13
C GLU A 69 -1.21 -17.90 22.48
N ALA A 70 -1.70 -17.72 21.25
CA ALA A 70 -1.80 -16.43 20.58
C ALA A 70 -2.69 -15.45 21.38
N ARG A 71 -3.88 -15.89 21.81
CA ARG A 71 -4.77 -15.08 22.66
C ARG A 71 -4.20 -14.77 24.06
N GLU A 72 -3.24 -15.54 24.54
CA GLU A 72 -2.48 -15.23 25.77
C GLU A 72 -1.37 -14.21 25.49
N LYS A 73 -0.61 -14.37 24.40
CA LYS A 73 0.39 -13.38 23.94
C LYS A 73 -0.24 -12.03 23.63
N ASP A 74 -1.44 -11.98 23.06
CA ASP A 74 -2.18 -10.72 22.84
C ASP A 74 -2.51 -9.99 24.16
N ARG A 75 -2.79 -10.74 25.24
CA ARG A 75 -3.01 -10.15 26.58
C ARG A 75 -1.70 -9.66 27.19
N GLU A 76 -0.64 -10.48 27.13
CA GLU A 76 0.70 -10.07 27.58
C GLU A 76 1.18 -8.79 26.88
N LEU A 77 0.95 -8.67 25.56
CA LEU A 77 1.24 -7.46 24.78
C LEU A 77 0.38 -6.26 25.21
N ALA A 78 -0.91 -6.48 25.49
CA ALA A 78 -1.80 -5.41 25.97
C ALA A 78 -1.38 -4.89 27.37
N ASP A 79 -0.98 -5.79 28.26
CA ASP A 79 -0.47 -5.47 29.61
C ASP A 79 0.89 -4.77 29.53
N ALA A 80 1.83 -5.26 28.71
CA ALA A 80 3.10 -4.59 28.45
C ALA A 80 2.90 -3.18 27.86
N HIS A 81 1.93 -3.00 26.93
CA HIS A 81 1.55 -1.67 26.44
C HIS A 81 0.92 -0.78 27.52
N ALA A 82 0.19 -1.33 28.49
CA ALA A 82 -0.30 -0.58 29.65
C ALA A 82 0.85 -0.16 30.58
N GLU A 83 1.79 -1.06 30.87
CA GLU A 83 2.98 -0.78 31.66
C GLU A 83 3.87 0.28 31.00
N ILE A 84 4.16 0.18 29.71
CA ILE A 84 4.93 1.20 28.96
C ILE A 84 4.27 2.59 29.06
N ARG A 85 2.93 2.67 29.02
CA ARG A 85 2.20 3.95 29.22
C ARG A 85 2.32 4.48 30.64
N ALA A 86 2.25 3.60 31.65
CA ALA A 86 2.43 3.97 33.05
C ALA A 86 3.87 4.43 33.35
N LEU A 87 4.87 3.72 32.82
CA LEU A 87 6.29 4.08 32.92
C LEU A 87 6.56 5.44 32.28
N LYS A 88 6.12 5.67 31.03
CA LYS A 88 6.24 6.98 30.35
C LYS A 88 5.57 8.13 31.10
N TYR A 89 4.47 7.88 31.81
CA TYR A 89 3.86 8.90 32.68
C TYR A 89 4.71 9.15 33.94
N SER A 90 5.26 8.11 34.56
CA SER A 90 6.16 8.24 35.71
C SER A 90 7.49 8.91 35.37
N GLU A 91 7.99 8.67 34.15
CA GLU A 91 9.20 9.27 33.58
C GLU A 91 9.03 10.78 33.45
N ARG A 92 7.94 11.25 32.83
CA ARG A 92 7.61 12.70 32.76
C ARG A 92 7.47 13.40 34.11
N ILE A 93 7.04 12.69 35.16
CA ILE A 93 6.99 13.29 36.51
C ILE A 93 8.42 13.42 37.08
N LYS A 94 9.29 12.45 36.82
CA LYS A 94 10.70 12.50 37.23
C LYS A 94 11.48 13.55 36.43
N GLU A 95 11.24 13.68 35.12
CA GLU A 95 11.81 14.72 34.26
C GLU A 95 11.50 16.11 34.83
N LYS A 96 10.23 16.40 35.15
CA LYS A 96 9.84 17.66 35.80
C LYS A 96 10.51 17.90 37.15
N ALA A 97 10.62 16.88 37.99
CA ALA A 97 11.34 17.00 39.26
C ALA A 97 12.85 17.26 39.07
N VAL A 98 13.44 16.77 37.96
CA VAL A 98 14.84 17.06 37.59
C VAL A 98 14.97 18.47 37.01
N GLU A 99 14.01 18.95 36.21
CA GLU A 99 13.93 20.35 35.77
C GLU A 99 13.86 21.31 36.97
N GLU A 100 12.91 21.09 37.89
CA GLU A 100 12.75 21.89 39.13
C GLU A 100 14.03 21.90 39.99
N LEU A 101 14.69 20.75 40.18
CA LEU A 101 15.96 20.68 40.93
C LEU A 101 17.13 21.35 40.17
N THR A 102 17.09 21.40 38.84
CA THR A 102 18.11 22.08 38.03
C THR A 102 17.94 23.60 38.11
N ASP A 103 16.70 24.09 38.13
CA ASP A 103 16.38 25.51 38.36
C ASP A 103 16.76 25.95 39.79
N GLU A 104 16.57 25.10 40.80
CA GLU A 104 17.06 25.38 42.16
C GLU A 104 18.60 25.38 42.23
N LEU A 105 19.26 24.44 41.56
CA LEU A 105 20.72 24.33 41.54
C LEU A 105 21.38 25.55 40.87
N THR A 106 20.89 25.95 39.69
CA THR A 106 21.39 27.15 38.98
C THR A 106 21.22 28.41 39.83
N LYS A 107 20.06 28.59 40.47
CA LYS A 107 19.79 29.70 41.39
C LYS A 107 20.66 29.71 42.64
N VAL A 108 21.17 28.56 43.09
CA VAL A 108 22.14 28.46 44.19
C VAL A 108 23.56 28.76 43.71
N ASP A 109 23.94 28.28 42.52
CA ASP A 109 25.22 28.57 41.87
C ASP A 109 25.39 30.07 41.55
N GLU A 110 24.35 30.74 41.05
CA GLU A 110 24.34 32.20 40.86
C GLU A 110 24.57 32.96 42.18
N LYS A 111 23.91 32.53 43.27
CA LYS A 111 24.12 33.12 44.60
C LYS A 111 25.53 32.88 45.10
N LEU A 112 26.08 31.69 44.90
CA LEU A 112 27.45 31.35 45.29
C LEU A 112 28.44 32.29 44.58
N LYS A 113 28.37 32.37 43.25
CA LYS A 113 29.19 33.27 42.43
C LYS A 113 29.08 34.73 42.86
N ALA A 114 27.88 35.21 43.19
CA ALA A 114 27.68 36.55 43.71
C ALA A 114 28.35 36.77 45.08
N THR A 115 28.31 35.78 45.98
CA THR A 115 29.01 35.85 47.28
C THR A 115 30.53 35.72 47.16
N GLU A 116 31.02 34.94 46.21
CA GLU A 116 32.45 34.80 45.91
C GLU A 116 33.03 36.11 45.36
N ALA A 117 32.36 36.74 44.39
CA ALA A 117 32.73 38.04 43.86
C ALA A 117 32.72 39.15 44.94
N LEU A 118 31.76 39.11 45.87
CA LEU A 118 31.71 40.02 47.02
C LEU A 118 32.90 39.80 47.98
N LEU A 119 33.27 38.55 48.25
CA LEU A 119 34.42 38.20 49.08
C LEU A 119 35.75 38.61 48.42
N GLU A 120 35.89 38.42 47.11
CA GLU A 120 37.06 38.86 46.35
C GLU A 120 37.21 40.39 46.37
N SER A 121 36.10 41.12 46.12
CA SER A 121 36.05 42.58 46.25
C SER A 121 36.50 43.04 47.65
N LYS A 122 36.01 42.40 48.73
CA LYS A 122 36.42 42.73 50.11
C LYS A 122 37.89 42.41 50.39
N ASN A 123 38.43 41.34 49.82
CA ASN A 123 39.86 41.02 49.93
C ASN A 123 40.74 42.06 49.21
N LEU A 124 40.29 42.60 48.08
CA LEU A 124 40.98 43.70 47.38
C LEU A 124 40.93 45.01 48.18
N ASP A 125 39.78 45.35 48.78
CA ASP A 125 39.64 46.49 49.69
C ASP A 125 40.61 46.39 50.89
N ILE A 126 40.72 45.20 51.51
CA ILE A 126 41.61 44.96 52.65
C ILE A 126 43.09 45.13 52.26
N LYS A 127 43.49 44.66 51.06
CA LYS A 127 44.86 44.90 50.56
C LYS A 127 45.14 46.40 50.39
N ARG A 128 44.22 47.12 49.72
CA ARG A 128 44.32 48.57 49.49
C ARG A 128 44.52 49.34 50.80
N ILE A 129 43.68 49.10 51.80
CA ILE A 129 43.75 49.74 53.12
C ILE A 129 45.08 49.43 53.84
N ASN A 130 45.63 48.22 53.66
CA ASN A 130 46.91 47.83 54.27
C ASN A 130 48.09 48.55 53.61
N ASP A 131 48.08 48.66 52.28
CA ASP A 131 49.10 49.40 51.52
C ASP A 131 49.02 50.91 51.78
N GLU A 132 47.80 51.48 51.86
CA GLU A 132 47.55 52.86 52.30
C GLU A 132 48.10 53.10 53.72
N LYS A 133 47.83 52.20 54.67
CA LYS A 133 48.36 52.27 56.05
C LYS A 133 49.89 52.21 56.09
N ARG A 134 50.51 51.34 55.29
CA ARG A 134 51.97 51.23 55.18
C ARG A 134 52.57 52.50 54.58
N SER A 135 51.94 53.07 53.55
CA SER A 135 52.33 54.34 52.95
C SER A 135 52.22 55.51 53.94
N ALA A 136 51.11 55.59 54.68
CA ALA A 136 50.90 56.62 55.72
C ALA A 136 51.95 56.56 56.84
N LEU A 137 52.32 55.35 57.29
CA LEU A 137 53.41 55.17 58.27
C LEU A 137 54.77 55.60 57.70
N ALA A 138 55.08 55.26 56.44
CA ALA A 138 56.30 55.71 55.79
C ALA A 138 56.36 57.25 55.65
N ALA A 139 55.24 57.88 55.27
CA ALA A 139 55.11 59.33 55.21
C ALA A 139 55.27 59.99 56.59
N GLN A 140 54.73 59.38 57.66
CA GLN A 140 54.91 59.84 59.04
C GLN A 140 56.40 59.83 59.44
N PHE A 141 57.12 58.73 59.21
CA PHE A 141 58.56 58.67 59.50
C PHE A 141 59.37 59.66 58.66
N ALA A 142 59.02 59.86 57.38
CA ALA A 142 59.68 60.85 56.51
C ALA A 142 59.44 62.29 56.99
N ALA A 143 58.23 62.63 57.43
CA ALA A 143 57.91 63.93 58.02
C ALA A 143 58.68 64.17 59.32
N GLU A 144 58.73 63.17 60.22
CA GLU A 144 59.46 63.25 61.49
C GLU A 144 60.98 63.39 61.28
N ALA A 145 61.55 62.67 60.31
CA ALA A 145 62.95 62.82 59.90
C ALA A 145 63.24 64.18 59.26
N THR A 146 62.25 64.81 58.62
CA THR A 146 62.39 66.15 58.04
C THR A 146 62.32 67.23 59.12
N LEU A 147 61.44 67.10 60.11
CA LEU A 147 61.44 67.94 61.32
C LEU A 147 62.78 67.89 62.04
N ARG A 148 63.35 66.69 62.24
CA ARG A 148 64.69 66.55 62.85
C ARG A 148 65.79 67.25 62.04
N ARG A 149 65.76 67.16 60.70
CA ARG A 149 66.71 67.86 59.82
C ARG A 149 66.56 69.38 59.86
N VAL A 150 65.33 69.90 59.85
CA VAL A 150 65.08 71.36 59.94
C VAL A 150 65.55 71.90 61.28
N HIS A 151 65.27 71.21 62.39
CA HIS A 151 65.77 71.61 63.71
C HIS A 151 67.31 71.53 63.86
N ALA A 152 67.98 70.67 63.09
CA ALA A 152 69.44 70.61 63.05
C ALA A 152 70.05 71.71 62.16
N ALA A 153 69.43 72.00 61.00
CA ALA A 153 69.90 73.00 60.04
C ALA A 153 69.74 74.46 60.52
N GLN A 154 68.98 74.71 61.59
CA GLN A 154 68.86 76.02 62.24
C GLN A 154 70.07 76.42 63.11
N LYS A 155 71.26 75.81 62.90
CA LYS A 155 72.44 76.02 63.77
C LYS A 155 73.78 76.29 63.06
N ASP A 156 73.84 76.33 61.73
CA ASP A 156 75.07 76.66 61.00
C ASP A 156 74.93 78.04 60.32
N ASP A 157 75.86 78.95 60.64
CA ASP A 157 75.78 80.40 60.33
C ASP A 157 76.50 80.83 59.03
N ASP A 158 77.01 79.90 58.22
CA ASP A 158 77.70 80.17 56.95
C ASP A 158 76.77 80.05 55.72
N MET A 159 75.60 80.70 55.79
CA MET A 159 74.63 80.72 54.69
C MET A 159 74.96 81.84 53.69
N PRO A 160 75.08 81.58 52.37
CA PRO A 160 75.24 82.64 51.37
C PRO A 160 74.08 83.64 51.37
N PRO A 161 74.28 84.89 50.86
CA PRO A 161 73.23 85.90 50.78
C PRO A 161 71.97 85.34 50.12
N ILE A 162 70.85 85.43 50.84
CA ILE A 162 69.63 84.66 50.57
C ILE A 162 69.10 84.90 49.13
N GLU A 163 69.16 86.13 48.60
CA GLU A 163 68.83 86.43 47.19
C GLU A 163 69.53 85.54 46.16
N ALA A 164 70.81 85.19 46.36
CA ALA A 164 71.61 84.45 45.39
C ALA A 164 71.19 82.97 45.26
N ILE A 165 70.57 82.42 46.31
CA ILE A 165 69.98 81.08 46.32
C ILE A 165 68.50 81.15 45.90
N ILE A 166 67.78 82.19 46.32
CA ILE A 166 66.36 82.38 46.00
C ILE A 166 66.12 82.63 44.51
N THR A 167 66.91 83.48 43.85
CA THR A 167 66.56 83.93 42.47
C THR A 167 66.54 82.82 41.41
N PRO A 168 67.45 81.83 41.37
CA PRO A 168 67.31 80.67 40.49
C PRO A 168 66.09 79.82 40.84
N LEU A 169 65.85 79.55 42.13
CA LEU A 169 64.72 78.75 42.60
C LEU A 169 63.37 79.42 42.28
N GLU A 170 63.28 80.76 42.32
CA GLU A 170 62.10 81.50 41.88
C GLU A 170 61.85 81.41 40.38
N ALA A 171 62.92 81.37 39.56
CA ALA A 171 62.80 81.19 38.12
C ALA A 171 62.35 79.77 37.75
N GLU A 172 62.95 78.75 38.37
CA GLU A 172 62.52 77.34 38.24
C GLU A 172 61.08 77.15 38.72
N LEU A 173 60.69 77.76 39.84
CA LEU A 173 59.33 77.72 40.37
C LEU A 173 58.31 78.47 39.48
N LYS A 174 58.72 79.52 38.75
CA LYS A 174 57.89 80.14 37.69
C LYS A 174 57.72 79.21 36.49
N LEU A 175 58.78 78.54 36.04
CA LEU A 175 58.71 77.57 34.93
C LEU A 175 57.84 76.35 35.31
N ALA A 176 58.04 75.77 36.49
CA ALA A 176 57.22 74.67 37.01
C ALA A 176 55.74 75.05 37.16
N ARG A 177 55.42 76.31 37.50
CA ARG A 177 54.03 76.81 37.50
C ARG A 177 53.43 76.92 36.10
N LEU A 178 54.21 77.35 35.10
CA LEU A 178 53.75 77.39 33.70
C LEU A 178 53.55 75.97 33.14
N GLU A 179 54.46 75.04 33.45
CA GLU A 179 54.32 73.63 33.09
C GLU A 179 53.10 73.00 33.76
N ALA A 180 52.90 73.22 35.07
CA ALA A 180 51.71 72.76 35.79
C ALA A 180 50.40 73.33 35.21
N ALA A 181 50.39 74.59 34.77
CA ALA A 181 49.24 75.20 34.10
C ALA A 181 48.95 74.53 32.74
N LYS A 182 49.98 74.25 31.95
CA LYS A 182 49.85 73.50 30.68
C LYS A 182 49.33 72.08 30.93
N LEU A 183 49.92 71.34 31.88
CA LEU A 183 49.46 69.99 32.27
C LEU A 183 48.02 70.00 32.81
N GLN A 184 47.57 71.09 33.42
CA GLN A 184 46.18 71.25 33.84
C GLN A 184 45.24 71.45 32.63
N GLU A 185 45.67 72.16 31.59
CA GLU A 185 44.90 72.31 30.35
C GLU A 185 44.87 71.01 29.54
N ASP A 186 46.00 70.29 29.45
CA ASP A 186 46.09 68.96 28.83
C ASP A 186 45.18 67.94 29.55
N ASN A 187 45.14 67.92 30.89
CA ASN A 187 44.17 67.10 31.65
C ASN A 187 42.72 67.46 31.32
N ARG A 188 42.37 68.75 31.25
CA ARG A 188 41.02 69.17 30.83
C ARG A 188 40.71 68.78 29.39
N ALA A 189 41.70 68.69 28.50
CA ALA A 189 41.52 68.20 27.13
C ALA A 189 41.26 66.69 27.12
N LEU A 190 42.01 65.92 27.91
CA LEU A 190 41.78 64.48 28.13
C LEU A 190 40.39 64.21 28.72
N ASP A 191 39.95 64.95 29.74
CA ASP A 191 38.59 64.81 30.32
C ASP A 191 37.47 65.00 29.28
N ARG A 192 37.62 65.99 28.38
CA ARG A 192 36.66 66.22 27.29
C ARG A 192 36.69 65.09 26.26
N LEU A 193 37.88 64.59 25.93
CA LEU A 193 38.04 63.47 25.00
C LEU A 193 37.45 62.16 25.58
N THR A 194 37.67 61.89 26.87
CA THR A 194 37.10 60.74 27.58
C THR A 194 35.57 60.79 27.55
N LYS A 195 34.96 61.92 27.93
CA LYS A 195 33.50 62.11 27.88
C LYS A 195 32.91 61.96 26.47
N SER A 196 33.64 62.43 25.46
CA SER A 196 33.25 62.27 24.05
C SER A 196 33.27 60.79 23.62
N LYS A 197 34.32 60.05 24.01
CA LYS A 197 34.42 58.60 23.75
C LYS A 197 33.39 57.78 24.52
N GLU A 198 33.10 58.13 25.77
CA GLU A 198 32.04 57.51 26.58
C GLU A 198 30.66 57.70 25.92
N ALA A 199 30.35 58.92 25.46
CA ALA A 199 29.11 59.19 24.73
C ALA A 199 29.00 58.36 23.44
N ALA A 200 30.08 58.29 22.65
CA ALA A 200 30.13 57.48 21.43
C ALA A 200 29.99 55.97 21.70
N LEU A 201 30.58 55.46 22.79
CA LEU A 201 30.43 54.07 23.22
C LEU A 201 28.98 53.74 23.59
N VAL A 202 28.31 54.63 24.34
CA VAL A 202 26.90 54.44 24.71
C VAL A 202 25.97 54.51 23.48
N GLU A 203 26.28 55.32 22.48
CA GLU A 203 25.53 55.34 21.22
C GLU A 203 25.76 54.08 20.36
N ALA A 204 27.00 53.58 20.31
CA ALA A 204 27.32 52.30 19.68
C ALA A 204 26.62 51.12 20.39
N GLU A 205 26.57 51.12 21.73
CA GLU A 205 25.88 50.10 22.52
C GLU A 205 24.38 50.06 22.21
N ARG A 206 23.70 51.23 22.18
CA ARG A 206 22.29 51.31 21.75
C ARG A 206 22.07 50.77 20.34
N THR A 207 23.01 51.06 19.42
CA THR A 207 22.94 50.56 18.05
C THR A 207 23.06 49.03 18.00
N VAL A 208 23.95 48.44 18.80
CA VAL A 208 24.08 46.98 18.96
C VAL A 208 22.82 46.37 19.58
N GLN A 209 22.26 46.97 20.64
CA GLN A 209 21.01 46.49 21.26
C GLN A 209 19.84 46.50 20.26
N ILE A 210 19.71 47.54 19.43
CA ILE A 210 18.70 47.61 18.36
C ILE A 210 18.96 46.54 17.28
N ALA A 211 20.23 46.29 16.93
CA ALA A 211 20.59 45.25 15.97
C ALA A 211 20.26 43.84 16.49
N LEU A 212 20.54 43.56 17.77
CA LEU A 212 20.19 42.30 18.43
C LEU A 212 18.68 42.07 18.48
N ALA A 213 17.90 43.09 18.83
CA ALA A 213 16.44 43.01 18.81
C ALA A 213 15.88 42.73 17.40
N LYS A 214 16.47 43.33 16.36
CA LYS A 214 16.13 43.03 14.96
C LYS A 214 16.52 41.61 14.53
N ALA A 215 17.68 41.12 14.98
CA ALA A 215 18.13 39.75 14.70
C ALA A 215 17.16 38.73 15.31
N SER A 216 16.80 38.88 16.59
CA SER A 216 15.82 38.02 17.26
C SER A 216 14.46 37.99 16.53
N LEU A 217 13.99 39.13 16.05
CA LEU A 217 12.74 39.19 15.26
C LEU A 217 12.86 38.48 13.91
N VAL A 218 14.03 38.54 13.26
CA VAL A 218 14.29 37.80 12.02
C VAL A 218 14.30 36.30 12.28
N ASP A 219 14.89 35.85 13.39
CA ASP A 219 14.91 34.43 13.78
C ASP A 219 13.49 33.91 14.08
N ASP A 220 12.67 34.68 14.81
CA ASP A 220 11.25 34.38 15.04
C ASP A 220 10.45 34.26 13.74
N LEU A 221 10.69 35.16 12.78
CA LEU A 221 10.06 35.13 11.46
C LEU A 221 10.55 33.96 10.61
N GLN A 222 11.83 33.57 10.70
CA GLN A 222 12.35 32.38 10.04
C GLN A 222 11.72 31.11 10.61
N ASN A 223 11.62 30.97 11.94
CA ASN A 223 10.95 29.85 12.60
C ASN A 223 9.48 29.76 12.15
N LYS A 224 8.76 30.89 12.15
CA LYS A 224 7.36 30.94 11.67
C LYS A 224 7.23 30.57 10.19
N ASN A 225 8.17 30.99 9.34
CA ASN A 225 8.19 30.60 7.92
C ASN A 225 8.44 29.10 7.74
N GLN A 226 9.33 28.49 8.55
CA GLN A 226 9.55 27.05 8.53
C GLN A 226 8.29 26.27 8.92
N ASP A 227 7.56 26.73 9.94
CA ASP A 227 6.31 26.08 10.35
C ASP A 227 5.18 26.27 9.34
N LEU A 228 5.12 27.41 8.66
CA LEU A 228 4.20 27.62 7.53
C LEU A 228 4.55 26.72 6.33
N MET A 229 5.82 26.49 6.03
CA MET A 229 6.23 25.52 5.00
C MET A 229 5.78 24.10 5.34
N LYS A 230 5.99 23.65 6.59
CA LYS A 230 5.50 22.33 7.06
C LYS A 230 3.97 22.22 6.95
N GLN A 231 3.22 23.29 7.28
CA GLN A 231 1.77 23.31 7.10
C GLN A 231 1.35 23.22 5.62
N ILE A 232 2.07 23.89 4.73
CA ILE A 232 1.83 23.79 3.27
C ILE A 232 2.09 22.36 2.78
N GLU A 233 3.17 21.71 3.21
CA GLU A 233 3.48 20.31 2.88
C GLU A 233 2.39 19.34 3.37
N ILE A 234 1.90 19.52 4.61
CA ILE A 234 0.78 18.73 5.17
C ILE A 234 -0.48 18.92 4.32
N CYS A 235 -0.88 20.18 4.06
CA CYS A 235 -2.04 20.48 3.20
C CYS A 235 -1.91 19.91 1.79
N GLN A 236 -0.69 19.83 1.22
CA GLN A 236 -0.46 19.22 -0.09
C GLN A 236 -0.65 17.69 -0.07
N GLU A 237 -0.13 16.99 0.94
CA GLU A 237 -0.35 15.53 1.05
C GLU A 237 -1.81 15.21 1.42
N GLU A 238 -2.47 16.02 2.25
CA GLU A 238 -3.90 15.90 2.53
C GLU A 238 -4.73 16.01 1.23
N ASN A 239 -4.49 17.03 0.40
CA ASN A 239 -5.16 17.16 -0.90
C ASN A 239 -4.89 15.94 -1.81
N LYS A 240 -3.65 15.43 -1.83
CA LYS A 240 -3.27 14.23 -2.59
C LYS A 240 -3.93 12.94 -2.07
N ILE A 241 -4.23 12.85 -0.78
CA ILE A 241 -5.03 11.77 -0.17
C ILE A 241 -6.51 11.94 -0.55
N LEU A 242 -7.05 13.16 -0.47
CA LEU A 242 -8.42 13.48 -0.88
C LEU A 242 -8.68 13.16 -2.36
N ASP A 243 -7.74 13.49 -3.25
CA ASP A 243 -7.80 13.16 -4.68
C ASP A 243 -7.83 11.65 -4.93
N LYS A 244 -6.98 10.88 -4.23
CA LYS A 244 -6.97 9.40 -4.31
C LYS A 244 -8.31 8.83 -3.86
N MET A 245 -8.83 9.29 -2.72
CA MET A 245 -10.15 8.90 -2.20
C MET A 245 -11.27 9.27 -3.17
N HIS A 246 -11.24 10.47 -3.76
CA HIS A 246 -12.26 10.91 -4.70
C HIS A 246 -12.26 10.04 -5.97
N ARG A 247 -11.08 9.75 -6.54
CA ARG A 247 -10.94 8.82 -7.67
C ARG A 247 -11.45 7.42 -7.34
N GLN A 248 -11.18 6.89 -6.14
CA GLN A 248 -11.71 5.60 -5.68
C GLN A 248 -13.24 5.62 -5.61
N LYS A 249 -13.84 6.65 -4.99
CA LYS A 249 -15.29 6.82 -4.90
C LYS A 249 -15.95 6.97 -6.27
N VAL A 250 -15.33 7.68 -7.21
CA VAL A 250 -15.82 7.76 -8.60
C VAL A 250 -15.80 6.38 -9.27
N ALA A 251 -14.72 5.62 -9.14
CA ALA A 251 -14.64 4.26 -9.68
C ALA A 251 -15.64 3.27 -9.03
N GLU A 252 -15.98 3.46 -7.74
CA GLU A 252 -17.05 2.71 -7.07
C GLU A 252 -18.44 3.10 -7.62
N VAL A 253 -18.70 4.39 -7.82
CA VAL A 253 -19.93 4.88 -8.45
C VAL A 253 -20.06 4.36 -9.88
N GLU A 254 -18.99 4.35 -10.67
CA GLU A 254 -18.98 3.80 -12.04
C GLU A 254 -19.31 2.30 -12.06
N LYS A 255 -18.77 1.51 -11.11
CA LYS A 255 -19.13 0.09 -10.94
C LYS A 255 -20.60 -0.08 -10.58
N LEU A 256 -21.12 0.71 -9.63
CA LEU A 256 -22.53 0.66 -9.25
C LEU A 256 -23.43 1.04 -10.45
N MET A 257 -23.09 2.08 -11.20
CA MET A 257 -23.79 2.45 -12.43
C MET A 257 -23.78 1.31 -13.46
N GLN A 258 -22.68 0.56 -13.58
CA GLN A 258 -22.62 -0.61 -14.46
C GLN A 258 -23.55 -1.74 -13.97
N THR A 259 -23.55 -2.05 -12.67
CA THR A 259 -24.49 -3.05 -12.12
C THR A 259 -25.96 -2.64 -12.27
N VAL A 260 -26.27 -1.34 -12.23
CA VAL A 260 -27.63 -0.84 -12.48
C VAL A 260 -28.03 -1.10 -13.93
N ARG A 261 -27.17 -0.82 -14.92
CA ARG A 261 -27.45 -1.14 -16.35
C ARG A 261 -27.68 -2.63 -16.57
N GLU A 262 -26.85 -3.48 -15.97
CA GLU A 262 -27.00 -4.95 -16.07
C GLU A 262 -28.33 -5.43 -15.46
N LEU A 263 -28.78 -4.83 -14.37
CA LEU A 263 -30.10 -5.10 -13.78
C LEU A 263 -31.24 -4.56 -14.65
N GLU A 264 -31.10 -3.39 -15.27
CA GLU A 264 -32.07 -2.83 -16.23
C GLU A 264 -32.23 -3.75 -17.46
N GLU A 265 -31.13 -4.23 -18.03
CA GLU A 265 -31.12 -5.21 -19.12
C GLU A 265 -31.77 -6.54 -18.70
N ALA A 266 -31.46 -7.05 -17.50
CA ALA A 266 -32.09 -8.26 -16.95
C ALA A 266 -33.60 -8.09 -16.72
N ILE A 267 -34.05 -6.92 -16.28
CA ILE A 267 -35.49 -6.59 -16.12
C ILE A 267 -36.17 -6.54 -17.50
N LEU A 268 -35.56 -5.93 -18.51
CA LEU A 268 -36.10 -5.90 -19.88
C LEU A 268 -36.21 -7.31 -20.48
N ALA A 269 -35.17 -8.15 -20.31
CA ALA A 269 -35.18 -9.55 -20.72
C ALA A 269 -36.25 -10.36 -19.96
N GLY A 270 -36.40 -10.15 -18.65
CA GLY A 270 -37.45 -10.75 -17.83
C GLY A 270 -38.86 -10.34 -18.28
N GLY A 271 -39.05 -9.08 -18.66
CA GLY A 271 -40.30 -8.58 -19.24
C GLY A 271 -40.65 -9.24 -20.58
N ALA A 272 -39.65 -9.42 -21.46
CA ALA A 272 -39.81 -10.15 -22.72
C ALA A 272 -40.15 -11.64 -22.49
N ALA A 273 -39.48 -12.30 -21.55
CA ALA A 273 -39.78 -13.68 -21.17
C ALA A 273 -41.20 -13.82 -20.59
N ALA A 274 -41.63 -12.88 -19.74
CA ALA A 274 -42.98 -12.86 -19.17
C ALA A 274 -44.07 -12.61 -20.24
N ASN A 275 -43.78 -11.82 -21.29
CA ASN A 275 -44.65 -11.70 -22.45
C ASN A 275 -44.78 -13.03 -23.19
N ALA A 276 -43.65 -13.68 -23.51
CA ALA A 276 -43.66 -14.98 -24.20
C ALA A 276 -44.40 -16.07 -23.40
N VAL A 277 -44.26 -16.11 -22.07
CA VAL A 277 -45.02 -17.03 -21.21
C VAL A 277 -46.52 -16.77 -21.29
N ARG A 278 -46.96 -15.50 -21.27
CA ARG A 278 -48.38 -15.14 -21.44
C ARG A 278 -48.94 -15.51 -22.81
N ASP A 279 -48.14 -15.36 -23.87
CA ASP A 279 -48.54 -15.78 -25.22
C ASP A 279 -48.63 -17.30 -25.36
N CYS A 280 -47.67 -18.05 -24.80
CA CYS A 280 -47.75 -19.51 -24.73
C CYS A 280 -48.97 -19.99 -23.91
N GLN A 281 -49.29 -19.33 -22.79
CA GLN A 281 -50.48 -19.63 -22.00
C GLN A 281 -51.77 -19.41 -22.79
N ARG A 282 -51.86 -18.30 -23.54
CA ARG A 282 -52.99 -18.01 -24.44
C ARG A 282 -53.15 -19.08 -25.52
N LEU A 283 -52.07 -19.43 -26.21
CA LEU A 283 -52.08 -20.47 -27.25
C LEU A 283 -52.46 -21.84 -26.67
N MET A 284 -51.98 -22.20 -25.47
CA MET A 284 -52.39 -23.42 -24.79
C MET A 284 -53.88 -23.43 -24.44
N GLN A 285 -54.45 -22.27 -24.06
CA GLN A 285 -55.88 -22.16 -23.78
C GLN A 285 -56.72 -22.31 -25.07
N GLU A 286 -56.32 -21.66 -26.16
CA GLU A 286 -56.94 -21.80 -27.49
C GLU A 286 -56.92 -23.27 -27.95
N MET A 287 -55.74 -23.91 -27.94
CA MET A 287 -55.58 -25.34 -28.25
C MET A 287 -56.40 -26.27 -27.33
N ASN A 288 -56.58 -25.92 -26.06
CA ASN A 288 -57.39 -26.69 -25.11
C ASN A 288 -58.89 -26.55 -25.41
N ASP A 289 -59.35 -25.39 -25.87
CA ASP A 289 -60.74 -25.19 -26.27
C ASP A 289 -61.05 -25.85 -27.64
N GLU A 290 -60.11 -25.83 -28.59
CA GLU A 290 -60.15 -26.65 -29.81
C GLU A 290 -60.16 -28.16 -29.50
N LYS A 291 -59.31 -28.62 -28.56
CA LYS A 291 -59.35 -30.02 -28.10
C LYS A 291 -60.75 -30.38 -27.58
N LYS A 292 -61.37 -29.51 -26.78
CA LYS A 292 -62.75 -29.76 -26.28
C LYS A 292 -63.79 -29.73 -27.39
N THR A 293 -63.64 -28.94 -28.46
CA THR A 293 -64.59 -28.99 -29.60
C THR A 293 -64.43 -30.29 -30.38
N LEU A 294 -63.19 -30.69 -30.67
CA LEU A 294 -62.86 -31.98 -31.32
C LEU A 294 -63.32 -33.18 -30.49
N GLU A 295 -63.15 -33.18 -29.16
CA GLU A 295 -63.67 -34.24 -28.27
C GLU A 295 -65.20 -34.38 -28.36
N ARG A 296 -65.93 -33.25 -28.42
CA ARG A 296 -67.39 -33.25 -28.63
C ARG A 296 -67.75 -33.73 -30.04
N GLU A 297 -66.97 -33.42 -31.06
CA GLU A 297 -67.16 -33.92 -32.43
C GLU A 297 -66.92 -35.42 -32.55
N VAL A 298 -65.85 -35.93 -31.96
CA VAL A 298 -65.57 -37.37 -31.87
C VAL A 298 -66.68 -38.08 -31.10
N ALA A 299 -67.19 -37.50 -30.01
CA ALA A 299 -68.35 -38.06 -29.30
C ALA A 299 -69.62 -38.09 -30.18
N ARG A 300 -69.93 -37.00 -30.90
CA ARG A 300 -71.04 -36.96 -31.88
C ARG A 300 -70.87 -37.99 -32.99
N ALA A 301 -69.68 -38.07 -33.58
CA ALA A 301 -69.34 -39.02 -34.64
C ALA A 301 -69.46 -40.47 -34.15
N LYS A 302 -69.01 -40.78 -32.93
CA LYS A 302 -69.15 -42.10 -32.29
C LYS A 302 -70.62 -42.49 -32.06
N VAL A 303 -71.46 -41.55 -31.63
CA VAL A 303 -72.91 -41.79 -31.51
C VAL A 303 -73.53 -42.05 -32.89
N SER A 304 -73.21 -41.26 -33.91
CA SER A 304 -73.68 -41.49 -35.28
C SER A 304 -73.20 -42.82 -35.86
N ALA A 305 -71.93 -43.18 -35.66
CA ALA A 305 -71.36 -44.46 -36.09
C ALA A 305 -72.03 -45.64 -35.38
N ASN A 306 -72.29 -45.55 -34.08
CA ASN A 306 -73.04 -46.57 -33.33
C ASN A 306 -74.48 -46.70 -33.84
N ARG A 307 -75.16 -45.60 -34.19
CA ARG A 307 -76.50 -45.63 -34.80
C ARG A 307 -76.47 -46.34 -36.16
N VAL A 308 -75.52 -45.98 -37.04
CA VAL A 308 -75.35 -46.65 -38.35
C VAL A 308 -75.03 -48.13 -38.17
N ALA A 309 -74.11 -48.48 -37.26
CA ALA A 309 -73.78 -49.87 -36.96
C ALA A 309 -74.99 -50.67 -36.43
N THR A 310 -75.88 -50.04 -35.66
CA THR A 310 -77.12 -50.66 -35.17
C THR A 310 -78.13 -50.87 -36.31
N VAL A 311 -78.30 -49.90 -37.22
CA VAL A 311 -79.15 -50.04 -38.40
C VAL A 311 -78.64 -51.15 -39.31
N VAL A 312 -77.35 -51.13 -39.66
CA VAL A 312 -76.73 -52.18 -40.46
C VAL A 312 -76.85 -53.54 -39.75
N ALA A 313 -76.60 -53.64 -38.45
CA ALA A 313 -76.77 -54.90 -37.72
C ALA A 313 -78.21 -55.45 -37.80
N ASN A 314 -79.23 -54.58 -37.84
CA ASN A 314 -80.62 -55.01 -38.05
C ASN A 314 -80.87 -55.49 -39.49
N ASP A 315 -80.30 -54.85 -40.50
CA ASP A 315 -80.42 -55.27 -41.92
C ASP A 315 -79.78 -56.66 -42.17
N TRP A 316 -78.83 -57.09 -41.32
CA TRP A 316 -78.14 -58.38 -41.38
C TRP A 316 -78.74 -59.45 -40.44
N LYS A 317 -79.96 -59.24 -39.94
CA LYS A 317 -80.70 -60.27 -39.20
C LYS A 317 -81.40 -61.26 -40.14
N ASP A 318 -81.44 -62.52 -39.70
CA ASP A 318 -82.23 -63.56 -40.35
C ASP A 318 -83.73 -63.47 -40.03
N ALA A 319 -84.54 -64.36 -40.61
CA ALA A 319 -85.98 -64.45 -40.37
C ALA A 319 -86.36 -64.80 -38.92
N SER A 320 -85.39 -65.09 -38.04
CA SER A 320 -85.56 -65.32 -36.59
C SER A 320 -85.06 -64.14 -35.73
N ASP A 321 -84.83 -62.97 -36.34
CA ASP A 321 -84.32 -61.73 -35.73
C ASP A 321 -82.87 -61.83 -35.22
N LYS A 322 -82.09 -62.84 -35.67
CA LYS A 322 -80.72 -63.08 -35.23
C LYS A 322 -79.71 -62.63 -36.27
N VAL A 323 -78.69 -61.87 -35.83
CA VAL A 323 -77.56 -61.49 -36.68
C VAL A 323 -76.69 -62.72 -36.92
N MET A 324 -76.35 -63.00 -38.18
CA MET A 324 -75.49 -64.14 -38.53
C MET A 324 -74.10 -64.02 -37.85
N PRO A 325 -73.66 -65.02 -37.08
CA PRO A 325 -72.33 -65.05 -36.49
C PRO A 325 -71.21 -64.92 -37.54
N VAL A 326 -70.22 -64.05 -37.29
CA VAL A 326 -69.11 -63.75 -38.21
C VAL A 326 -68.40 -65.03 -38.69
N LYS A 327 -68.24 -66.04 -37.82
CA LYS A 327 -67.66 -67.33 -38.19
C LYS A 327 -68.50 -68.06 -39.26
N GLN A 328 -69.82 -68.13 -39.08
CA GLN A 328 -70.75 -68.75 -40.04
C GLN A 328 -70.74 -67.99 -41.36
N TRP A 329 -70.77 -66.65 -41.33
CA TRP A 329 -70.67 -65.83 -42.54
C TRP A 329 -69.37 -66.06 -43.32
N LEU A 330 -68.23 -66.19 -42.63
CA LEU A 330 -66.94 -66.51 -43.26
C LEU A 330 -66.91 -67.94 -43.82
N ASP A 331 -67.60 -68.88 -43.21
CA ASP A 331 -67.71 -70.26 -43.66
C ASP A 331 -68.63 -70.37 -44.90
N GLU A 332 -69.80 -69.72 -44.89
CA GLU A 332 -70.71 -69.64 -46.05
C GLU A 332 -70.10 -68.85 -47.21
N ARG A 333 -69.39 -67.73 -46.95
CA ARG A 333 -68.65 -67.01 -47.99
C ARG A 333 -67.59 -67.89 -48.64
N ARG A 334 -66.88 -68.71 -47.86
CA ARG A 334 -65.90 -69.68 -48.39
C ARG A 334 -66.59 -70.79 -49.18
N PHE A 335 -67.72 -71.31 -48.71
CA PHE A 335 -68.52 -72.31 -49.42
C PHE A 335 -69.00 -71.78 -50.79
N LEU A 336 -69.66 -70.62 -50.82
CA LEU A 336 -70.14 -69.98 -52.06
C LEU A 336 -69.00 -69.63 -53.02
N GLN A 337 -67.83 -69.21 -52.50
CA GLN A 337 -66.64 -68.98 -53.32
C GLN A 337 -66.12 -70.29 -53.94
N GLY A 338 -66.17 -71.41 -53.20
CA GLY A 338 -65.86 -72.75 -53.68
C GLY A 338 -66.84 -73.25 -54.74
N GLU A 339 -68.15 -73.12 -54.50
CA GLU A 339 -69.19 -73.47 -55.47
C GLU A 339 -69.07 -72.65 -56.76
N MET A 340 -68.88 -71.34 -56.66
CA MET A 340 -68.67 -70.47 -57.82
C MET A 340 -67.42 -70.89 -58.61
N GLN A 341 -66.35 -71.32 -57.94
CA GLN A 341 -65.18 -71.86 -58.65
C GLN A 341 -65.49 -73.20 -59.32
N GLN A 342 -66.20 -74.11 -58.64
CA GLN A 342 -66.64 -75.37 -59.24
C GLN A 342 -67.56 -75.15 -60.46
N LEU A 343 -68.41 -74.13 -60.43
CA LEU A 343 -69.25 -73.72 -61.57
C LEU A 343 -68.42 -73.18 -62.74
N ARG A 344 -67.35 -72.41 -62.48
CA ARG A 344 -66.39 -72.00 -63.52
C ARG A 344 -65.63 -73.18 -64.10
N ASP A 345 -65.22 -74.13 -63.28
CA ASP A 345 -64.50 -75.33 -63.75
C ASP A 345 -65.42 -76.22 -64.60
N LYS A 346 -66.69 -76.40 -64.19
CA LYS A 346 -67.76 -77.05 -64.97
C LYS A 346 -68.00 -76.32 -66.30
N LEU A 347 -68.08 -74.99 -66.29
CA LEU A 347 -68.21 -74.17 -67.51
C LEU A 347 -67.03 -74.39 -68.46
N ALA A 348 -65.79 -74.35 -67.94
CA ALA A 348 -64.58 -74.56 -68.73
C ALA A 348 -64.47 -76.00 -69.30
N VAL A 349 -65.05 -77.00 -68.62
CA VAL A 349 -65.22 -78.36 -69.17
C VAL A 349 -66.26 -78.34 -70.30
N ALA A 350 -67.44 -77.75 -70.08
CA ALA A 350 -68.49 -77.64 -71.09
C ALA A 350 -68.02 -76.89 -72.35
N GLU A 351 -67.25 -75.80 -72.20
CA GLU A 351 -66.63 -75.08 -73.32
C GLU A 351 -65.62 -75.93 -74.09
N ARG A 352 -64.82 -76.76 -73.41
CA ARG A 352 -63.89 -77.69 -74.05
C ARG A 352 -64.64 -78.79 -74.81
N THR A 353 -65.70 -79.35 -74.21
CA THR A 353 -66.56 -80.34 -74.87
C THR A 353 -67.25 -79.74 -76.09
N ALA A 354 -67.85 -78.56 -75.98
CA ALA A 354 -68.49 -77.85 -77.10
C ALA A 354 -67.50 -77.51 -78.23
N LYS A 355 -66.25 -77.15 -77.91
CA LYS A 355 -65.18 -76.97 -78.91
C LYS A 355 -64.81 -78.29 -79.62
N ALA A 356 -64.72 -79.40 -78.89
CA ALA A 356 -64.46 -80.72 -79.47
C ALA A 356 -65.63 -81.21 -80.34
N GLU A 357 -66.87 -80.99 -79.91
CA GLU A 357 -68.08 -81.26 -80.70
C GLU A 357 -68.14 -80.41 -81.98
N ALA A 358 -67.77 -79.13 -81.90
CA ALA A 358 -67.68 -78.25 -83.06
C ALA A 358 -66.62 -78.73 -84.07
N GLN A 359 -65.43 -79.13 -83.61
CA GLN A 359 -64.39 -79.73 -84.46
C GLN A 359 -64.85 -81.06 -85.10
N LEU A 360 -65.56 -81.90 -84.34
CA LEU A 360 -66.11 -83.15 -84.86
C LEU A 360 -67.21 -82.89 -85.90
N LYS A 361 -68.06 -81.88 -85.68
CA LYS A 361 -69.07 -81.42 -86.62
C LYS A 361 -68.46 -80.88 -87.91
N GLU A 362 -67.38 -80.11 -87.83
CA GLU A 362 -66.60 -79.65 -88.99
C GLU A 362 -65.99 -80.83 -89.77
N LYS A 363 -65.39 -81.80 -89.07
CA LYS A 363 -64.88 -83.04 -89.67
C LYS A 363 -65.98 -83.86 -90.38
N PHE A 364 -67.19 -83.93 -89.82
CA PHE A 364 -68.33 -84.56 -90.48
C PHE A 364 -68.85 -83.74 -91.67
N GLN A 365 -68.91 -82.41 -91.58
CA GLN A 365 -69.27 -81.54 -92.71
C GLN A 365 -68.30 -81.68 -93.88
N LEU A 366 -67.00 -81.72 -93.63
CA LEU A 366 -65.98 -81.97 -94.67
C LEU A 366 -66.18 -83.34 -95.34
N ARG A 367 -66.44 -84.40 -94.57
CA ARG A 367 -66.76 -85.73 -95.12
C ARG A 367 -68.05 -85.71 -95.96
N PHE A 368 -69.08 -85.01 -95.50
CA PHE A 368 -70.34 -84.88 -96.23
C PHE A 368 -70.14 -84.15 -97.56
N LYS A 369 -69.32 -83.09 -97.57
CA LYS A 369 -68.98 -82.32 -98.77
C LYS A 369 -68.23 -83.16 -99.81
N VAL A 370 -67.29 -84.01 -99.38
CA VAL A 370 -66.60 -84.97 -100.27
C VAL A 370 -67.57 -86.02 -100.86
N LEU A 371 -68.58 -86.45 -100.09
CA LEU A 371 -69.64 -87.34 -100.59
C LEU A 371 -70.57 -86.62 -101.57
N GLU A 372 -70.97 -85.38 -101.30
CA GLU A 372 -71.73 -84.55 -102.24
C GLU A 372 -70.98 -84.33 -103.55
N GLU A 373 -69.66 -84.09 -103.51
CA GLU A 373 -68.82 -83.92 -104.71
C GLU A 373 -68.73 -85.24 -105.52
N LYS A 374 -68.65 -86.40 -104.86
CA LYS A 374 -68.75 -87.71 -105.54
C LYS A 374 -70.10 -87.94 -106.23
N ILE A 375 -71.19 -87.42 -105.68
CA ILE A 375 -72.55 -87.58 -106.25
C ILE A 375 -72.81 -86.53 -107.35
N LYS A 376 -72.33 -85.28 -107.18
CA LYS A 376 -72.41 -84.21 -108.20
C LYS A 376 -71.50 -84.43 -109.42
N GLY A 377 -70.66 -85.47 -109.41
CA GLY A 377 -69.92 -85.94 -110.58
C GLY A 377 -70.77 -86.60 -111.67
N SER A 378 -72.09 -86.78 -111.47
CA SER A 378 -72.99 -87.37 -112.48
C SER A 378 -74.26 -86.52 -112.69
N ASN A 379 -74.44 -86.05 -113.94
CA ASN A 379 -75.65 -85.46 -114.54
C ASN A 379 -76.29 -84.19 -113.93
N THR A 380 -75.68 -83.05 -114.28
CA THR A 380 -76.30 -81.82 -114.87
C THR A 380 -77.84 -81.68 -115.00
N SER A 381 -78.41 -80.52 -114.59
CA SER A 381 -79.02 -79.49 -115.49
C SER A 381 -79.98 -78.45 -114.83
N VAL A 382 -79.44 -77.28 -114.46
CA VAL A 382 -79.79 -75.89 -114.92
C VAL A 382 -81.26 -75.35 -114.98
N ARG A 383 -81.39 -74.06 -114.51
CA ARG A 383 -82.46 -73.00 -114.64
C ARG A 383 -83.58 -72.96 -113.58
N LYS A 384 -83.76 -71.92 -112.73
CA LYS A 384 -83.91 -70.42 -112.84
C LYS A 384 -85.42 -70.00 -112.87
N ASN A 385 -85.91 -68.90 -112.28
CA ASN A 385 -85.26 -67.67 -111.78
C ASN A 385 -86.14 -66.83 -110.79
N SER A 386 -85.50 -66.12 -109.83
CA SER A 386 -85.91 -64.84 -109.16
C SER A 386 -85.16 -64.65 -107.80
N GLU A 387 -84.33 -63.66 -107.46
CA GLU A 387 -83.70 -62.48 -108.12
C GLU A 387 -84.28 -61.06 -107.82
N VAL A 388 -83.99 -60.49 -106.63
CA VAL A 388 -84.04 -59.02 -106.36
C VAL A 388 -82.65 -58.50 -105.89
N LYS A 389 -82.03 -57.68 -106.75
CA LYS A 389 -80.88 -56.72 -106.63
C LYS A 389 -80.26 -56.48 -105.22
N SER A 390 -78.93 -56.60 -105.02
CA SER A 390 -77.78 -55.73 -105.46
C SER A 390 -77.68 -54.42 -104.65
N THR A 391 -76.55 -53.83 -104.21
CA THR A 391 -75.11 -53.78 -104.60
C THR A 391 -74.20 -53.73 -103.33
N SER A 392 -72.87 -53.50 -103.35
CA SER A 392 -71.72 -54.08 -104.07
C SER A 392 -70.36 -53.54 -103.50
N ARG A 393 -69.22 -54.14 -103.91
CA ARG A 393 -67.78 -53.75 -103.73
C ARG A 393 -67.03 -54.00 -102.40
N ARG A 394 -65.82 -54.52 -102.61
CA ARG A 394 -64.73 -54.90 -101.69
C ARG A 394 -63.58 -53.88 -101.82
N ALA A 395 -63.04 -53.34 -100.73
CA ALA A 395 -61.65 -52.82 -100.66
C ALA A 395 -61.19 -52.53 -99.21
N TYR A 396 -60.17 -53.27 -98.77
CA TYR A 396 -59.10 -52.98 -97.79
C TYR A 396 -59.25 -51.93 -96.66
N GLY A 397 -58.83 -52.31 -95.45
CA GLY A 397 -58.10 -51.40 -94.56
C GLY A 397 -58.71 -51.08 -93.19
N ARG A 398 -58.82 -52.06 -92.28
CA ARG A 398 -58.73 -51.77 -90.83
C ARG A 398 -57.93 -52.84 -90.08
N LEU A 399 -56.85 -52.40 -89.46
CA LEU A 399 -56.20 -53.10 -88.35
C LEU A 399 -56.90 -52.67 -87.05
N SER A 400 -57.32 -53.63 -86.24
CA SER A 400 -57.47 -53.48 -84.78
C SER A 400 -57.54 -54.89 -84.19
N LEU A 401 -56.38 -55.34 -83.70
CA LEU A 401 -56.19 -56.64 -83.09
C LEU A 401 -56.58 -56.54 -81.61
N GLY A 402 -57.50 -57.38 -81.17
CA GLY A 402 -57.68 -57.70 -79.74
C GLY A 402 -57.00 -59.04 -79.42
N GLY A 403 -56.81 -59.32 -78.12
CA GLY A 403 -56.29 -60.60 -77.65
C GLY A 403 -55.23 -60.42 -76.56
N ALA A 404 -55.45 -61.05 -75.41
CA ALA A 404 -54.57 -60.97 -74.24
C ALA A 404 -54.06 -62.35 -73.84
N GLU A 405 -52.80 -62.42 -73.40
CA GLU A 405 -52.19 -63.55 -72.68
C GLU A 405 -50.78 -63.14 -72.17
N ASN A 406 -50.18 -63.67 -71.08
CA ASN A 406 -50.66 -64.51 -69.97
C ASN A 406 -49.64 -64.43 -68.79
N ASN A 407 -50.07 -64.78 -67.57
CA ASN A 407 -49.28 -65.38 -66.46
C ASN A 407 -48.30 -64.59 -65.55
N THR A 408 -48.73 -64.52 -64.27
CA THR A 408 -48.04 -64.92 -63.00
C THR A 408 -47.07 -64.03 -62.21
N ARG A 409 -47.50 -63.83 -60.93
CA ARG A 409 -46.80 -64.01 -59.63
C ARG A 409 -45.99 -62.87 -58.98
N LEU A 410 -46.36 -62.66 -57.70
CA LEU A 410 -45.58 -62.19 -56.53
C LEU A 410 -45.08 -60.73 -56.59
N SER A 411 -45.59 -59.82 -55.76
CA SER A 411 -45.36 -59.70 -54.30
C SER A 411 -43.95 -59.23 -53.92
N SER A 412 -43.78 -57.93 -53.69
CA SER A 412 -43.12 -57.40 -52.46
C SER A 412 -43.26 -55.87 -52.36
N ASN A 413 -43.08 -55.34 -51.14
CA ASN A 413 -42.97 -53.91 -50.88
C ASN A 413 -41.75 -53.29 -51.57
N GLY A 414 -41.78 -51.97 -51.79
CA GLY A 414 -40.60 -51.16 -51.51
C GLY A 414 -40.18 -50.12 -52.53
N HIS A 415 -40.85 -48.96 -52.49
CA HIS A 415 -40.25 -47.61 -52.60
C HIS A 415 -39.48 -47.17 -53.87
N ILE A 416 -39.33 -45.84 -53.97
CA ILE A 416 -38.40 -45.08 -54.84
C ILE A 416 -38.62 -45.14 -56.37
N SER A 417 -39.26 -44.10 -56.93
CA SER A 417 -38.55 -43.12 -57.80
C SER A 417 -39.49 -42.16 -58.54
N LYS A 418 -39.08 -40.87 -58.57
CA LYS A 418 -38.93 -39.97 -59.74
C LYS A 418 -40.02 -40.04 -60.84
N LYS A 419 -40.51 -38.94 -61.40
CA LYS A 419 -39.69 -37.84 -61.95
C LYS A 419 -40.61 -36.74 -62.51
N MET A 420 -40.29 -35.47 -62.24
CA MET A 420 -40.14 -34.39 -63.24
C MET A 420 -39.53 -33.21 -62.47
N SER A 421 -38.28 -32.81 -62.71
CA SER A 421 -37.72 -32.18 -63.93
C SER A 421 -37.91 -30.65 -63.87
N THR A 422 -36.95 -29.78 -64.16
CA THR A 422 -35.49 -29.88 -64.44
C THR A 422 -34.98 -28.43 -64.52
N VAL A 423 -33.83 -28.09 -63.92
CA VAL A 423 -33.00 -26.89 -64.23
C VAL A 423 -33.64 -25.51 -63.86
N GLN A 424 -32.93 -24.48 -63.36
CA GLN A 424 -31.49 -24.19 -63.38
C GLN A 424 -31.01 -23.52 -62.06
N HIS A 425 -29.84 -23.97 -61.56
CA HIS A 425 -28.73 -23.18 -61.00
C HIS A 425 -28.95 -22.20 -59.81
N VAL A 426 -28.35 -22.43 -58.62
CA VAL A 426 -26.92 -22.24 -58.23
C VAL A 426 -26.68 -20.79 -57.75
N LEU A 427 -26.14 -20.48 -56.56
CA LEU A 427 -25.56 -21.32 -55.48
C LEU A 427 -25.60 -20.58 -54.11
N LEU A 428 -25.76 -21.34 -53.01
CA LEU A 428 -25.33 -21.09 -51.61
C LEU A 428 -25.79 -19.79 -50.88
N ARG A 429 -26.56 -19.86 -49.78
CA ARG A 429 -26.25 -20.41 -48.44
C ARG A 429 -25.20 -19.56 -47.71
N SER A 430 -25.56 -18.56 -46.92
CA SER A 430 -26.18 -18.63 -45.56
C SER A 430 -25.25 -19.19 -44.48
N ASN A 431 -24.90 -18.29 -43.54
CA ASN A 431 -24.70 -18.52 -42.09
C ASN A 431 -23.49 -19.42 -41.69
N SER A 432 -22.73 -19.16 -40.62
CA SER A 432 -22.92 -18.26 -39.47
C SER A 432 -21.61 -18.02 -38.70
N ALA A 433 -21.49 -16.83 -38.10
CA ALA A 433 -20.88 -16.51 -36.80
C ALA A 433 -19.46 -17.01 -36.39
N ASN A 434 -18.65 -16.01 -35.99
CA ASN A 434 -17.77 -15.94 -34.81
C ASN A 434 -16.23 -16.12 -34.87
N THR A 435 -15.60 -15.21 -34.11
CA THR A 435 -14.28 -15.21 -33.45
C THR A 435 -13.03 -14.59 -34.12
N LEU A 436 -12.54 -13.55 -33.41
CA LEU A 436 -11.15 -13.25 -33.03
C LEU A 436 -10.08 -12.84 -34.07
N LEU A 437 -9.83 -11.52 -34.06
CA LEU A 437 -8.51 -10.88 -33.85
C LEU A 437 -7.26 -11.61 -34.38
N LYS A 438 -6.72 -11.10 -35.49
CA LYS A 438 -5.27 -11.10 -35.76
C LYS A 438 -4.80 -9.73 -36.24
N ASN A 439 -3.58 -9.39 -35.86
CA ASN A 439 -2.97 -8.06 -36.01
C ASN A 439 -2.56 -7.77 -37.46
N GLY A 440 -2.67 -6.50 -37.86
CA GLY A 440 -2.10 -5.95 -39.09
C GLY A 440 -1.60 -4.53 -38.86
N LYS A 441 -0.28 -4.35 -38.80
CA LYS A 441 0.37 -3.04 -38.64
C LYS A 441 0.19 -2.20 -39.91
N LEU A 442 0.10 -0.88 -39.79
CA LEU A 442 0.86 0.11 -40.58
C LEU A 442 0.46 1.53 -40.16
N LEU A 443 1.35 2.22 -39.46
CA LEU A 443 1.31 3.68 -39.27
C LEU A 443 2.75 4.19 -39.26
N SER A 444 3.10 4.92 -40.32
CA SER A 444 4.30 5.75 -40.42
C SER A 444 4.18 6.96 -39.47
N GLY A 445 5.24 7.62 -39.00
CA GLY A 445 6.67 7.42 -39.30
C GLY A 445 7.37 8.73 -39.68
N SER A 446 7.76 9.52 -38.67
CA SER A 446 8.74 10.64 -38.70
C SER A 446 8.90 11.09 -37.22
N PHE A 447 10.04 10.94 -36.54
CA PHE A 447 11.29 11.75 -36.65
C PHE A 447 11.02 13.23 -36.31
N ASP A 448 11.64 13.90 -35.32
CA ASP A 448 12.98 13.81 -34.66
C ASP A 448 12.79 14.09 -33.13
N GLY A 449 13.54 13.61 -32.14
CA GLY A 449 14.97 13.86 -31.86
C GLY A 449 15.16 14.97 -30.81
N GLY A 450 15.79 14.69 -29.66
CA GLY A 450 16.19 15.76 -28.71
C GLY A 450 16.19 15.36 -27.23
N SER A 451 17.30 15.62 -26.53
CA SER A 451 17.52 15.25 -25.12
C SER A 451 17.61 16.47 -24.19
N ARG A 452 17.36 16.23 -22.88
CA ARG A 452 17.88 16.97 -21.70
C ARG A 452 17.41 18.43 -21.43
N SER A 453 16.73 18.55 -20.27
CA SER A 453 17.17 19.33 -19.10
C SER A 453 17.12 20.86 -19.07
N LEU A 454 16.53 21.34 -17.95
CA LEU A 454 16.67 22.64 -17.26
C LEU A 454 16.12 23.92 -17.93
N ASP A 455 15.02 24.39 -17.33
CA ASP A 455 14.93 25.66 -16.59
C ASP A 455 15.83 26.84 -17.00
N LYS A 456 15.20 28.00 -17.25
CA LYS A 456 15.91 29.28 -17.25
C LYS A 456 15.01 30.48 -16.91
N MET A 457 15.20 30.98 -15.69
CA MET A 457 14.87 32.36 -15.32
C MET A 457 15.98 33.33 -15.81
N ILE A 458 15.61 34.59 -16.05
CA ILE A 458 16.47 35.68 -16.61
C ILE A 458 17.35 36.29 -15.51
N PRO A 459 18.66 36.59 -15.75
CA PRO A 459 19.05 38.02 -15.91
C PRO A 459 20.20 38.35 -16.89
N SER A 460 20.17 39.63 -17.25
CA SER A 460 21.08 40.55 -17.98
C SER A 460 22.61 40.31 -18.09
N SER A 461 23.12 40.55 -19.31
CA SER A 461 24.37 41.24 -19.73
C SER A 461 25.63 41.27 -18.83
N SER A 462 26.80 40.82 -19.36
CA SER A 462 27.83 41.68 -19.99
C SER A 462 29.21 40.99 -20.20
N GLU A 463 29.81 41.19 -21.39
CA GLU A 463 31.26 41.22 -21.73
C GLU A 463 32.24 40.01 -21.54
N LYS A 464 32.92 39.70 -22.68
CA LYS A 464 34.36 39.38 -22.92
C LYS A 464 35.00 37.99 -22.65
N ASP A 465 35.31 37.35 -23.79
CA ASP A 465 36.64 36.94 -24.31
C ASP A 465 37.50 35.79 -23.73
N ASN A 466 38.10 35.07 -24.71
CA ASN A 466 39.34 34.25 -24.69
C ASN A 466 39.34 32.75 -24.32
N ALA A 467 39.08 31.93 -25.34
CA ALA A 467 40.07 31.09 -26.07
C ALA A 467 40.80 29.85 -25.44
N THR A 468 41.01 28.89 -26.36
CA THR A 468 42.10 27.87 -26.49
C THR A 468 42.00 26.50 -25.78
N GLU A 469 41.79 25.47 -26.62
CA GLU A 469 42.51 24.18 -26.74
C GLU A 469 42.92 23.37 -25.49
N ASN A 470 42.55 22.07 -25.46
CA ASN A 470 43.52 21.01 -25.79
C ASN A 470 42.91 19.61 -26.03
N THR A 471 43.65 18.81 -26.80
CA THR A 471 43.34 17.44 -27.26
C THR A 471 44.05 16.39 -26.38
N GLY A 472 43.46 15.19 -26.22
CA GLY A 472 44.12 14.06 -25.54
C GLY A 472 43.45 12.71 -25.84
N ASP A 473 44.16 11.83 -26.54
CA ASP A 473 43.71 10.53 -27.06
C ASP A 473 43.91 9.37 -26.02
N PRO A 474 43.34 8.16 -26.21
CA PRO A 474 43.20 7.14 -25.15
C PRO A 474 44.33 6.09 -25.15
N THR A 475 44.35 5.18 -24.16
CA THR A 475 45.24 4.00 -24.20
C THR A 475 44.68 2.74 -23.51
N GLN A 476 44.53 1.70 -24.34
CA GLN A 476 44.63 0.24 -24.10
C GLN A 476 43.59 -0.56 -23.29
N ALA A 477 43.38 -1.76 -23.83
CA ALA A 477 42.58 -2.87 -23.31
C ALA A 477 43.46 -3.92 -22.62
N THR A 478 42.84 -4.94 -22.02
CA THR A 478 43.48 -6.25 -21.80
C THR A 478 42.43 -7.35 -21.95
N GLU A 479 42.80 -8.44 -22.62
CA GLU A 479 41.93 -9.54 -23.05
C GLU A 479 42.03 -10.76 -22.11
N ALA A 480 40.99 -11.60 -22.09
CA ALA A 480 41.02 -13.09 -22.17
C ALA A 480 39.62 -13.64 -21.81
N ASN A 481 38.84 -14.37 -22.64
CA ASN A 481 39.02 -15.55 -23.53
C ASN A 481 38.70 -16.92 -22.89
N ASN A 482 38.12 -17.80 -23.74
CA ASN A 482 37.90 -19.26 -23.61
C ASN A 482 36.56 -19.70 -22.93
N SER A 483 35.79 -20.68 -23.44
CA SER A 483 35.97 -21.55 -24.64
C SER A 483 34.69 -22.29 -25.12
N SER A 484 34.59 -22.48 -26.45
CA SER A 484 34.11 -23.67 -27.23
C SER A 484 32.75 -24.36 -27.01
N GLU A 485 31.88 -24.21 -28.02
CA GLU A 485 31.15 -25.23 -28.84
C GLU A 485 30.85 -26.66 -28.33
N GLU A 486 29.61 -27.15 -28.58
CA GLU A 486 29.33 -28.25 -29.53
C GLU A 486 27.80 -28.39 -29.82
N ASP A 487 27.44 -28.78 -31.05
CA ASP A 487 26.07 -29.10 -31.51
C ASP A 487 25.70 -30.57 -31.20
N VAL A 488 24.39 -30.89 -31.04
CA VAL A 488 23.75 -32.08 -31.66
C VAL A 488 22.22 -32.09 -31.46
N ASN A 489 21.51 -32.43 -32.53
CA ASN A 489 20.05 -32.60 -32.61
C ASN A 489 19.54 -33.88 -31.92
N GLY A 490 18.50 -33.77 -31.08
CA GLY A 490 17.82 -34.91 -30.45
C GLY A 490 16.32 -34.67 -30.28
N ASN A 491 15.49 -35.56 -30.82
CA ASN A 491 14.04 -35.37 -30.93
C ASN A 491 13.28 -36.55 -30.31
N LEU A 492 12.56 -36.37 -29.19
CA LEU A 492 11.34 -37.12 -28.87
C LEU A 492 10.50 -36.59 -27.68
N THR A 493 9.17 -36.55 -27.89
CA THR A 493 8.07 -36.73 -26.90
C THR A 493 7.89 -35.79 -25.70
N GLU A 494 6.85 -34.96 -25.81
CA GLU A 494 5.76 -34.77 -24.82
C GLU A 494 6.10 -34.54 -23.34
N LYS A 495 6.00 -33.27 -22.92
CA LYS A 495 4.91 -32.84 -22.02
C LYS A 495 4.71 -31.33 -22.06
N ALA A 496 3.48 -30.91 -21.75
CA ALA A 496 3.07 -29.51 -21.85
C ALA A 496 3.47 -28.73 -20.60
N GLU A 497 4.39 -27.78 -20.77
CA GLU A 497 4.39 -26.54 -20.00
C GLU A 497 4.23 -25.40 -21.01
N LYS A 498 3.29 -24.49 -20.76
CA LYS A 498 3.28 -23.21 -21.46
C LYS A 498 4.43 -22.42 -20.84
N GLU A 499 5.58 -22.41 -21.49
CA GLU A 499 6.60 -21.41 -21.19
C GLU A 499 5.96 -20.03 -21.40
N ASP A 500 5.88 -19.24 -20.32
CA ASP A 500 5.41 -17.86 -20.35
C ASP A 500 6.46 -17.02 -21.08
N CYS A 501 6.42 -17.06 -22.42
CA CYS A 501 7.33 -16.33 -23.29
C CYS A 501 7.13 -14.82 -23.15
N VAL A 502 7.84 -14.24 -22.19
CA VAL A 502 7.97 -12.80 -22.01
C VAL A 502 8.56 -12.18 -23.27
N SER A 503 7.98 -11.06 -23.72
CA SER A 503 8.51 -10.29 -24.85
C SER A 503 9.99 -9.97 -24.67
N GLY A 504 10.84 -10.29 -25.66
CA GLY A 504 12.28 -10.04 -25.60
C GLY A 504 12.62 -8.57 -25.30
N VAL A 505 11.79 -7.63 -25.74
CA VAL A 505 11.95 -6.19 -25.43
C VAL A 505 11.74 -5.92 -23.93
N LEU A 506 10.83 -6.63 -23.27
CA LEU A 506 10.62 -6.53 -21.82
C LEU A 506 11.75 -7.22 -21.05
N TYR A 507 12.28 -8.33 -21.58
CA TYR A 507 13.48 -8.98 -21.03
C TYR A 507 14.70 -8.05 -21.10
N ASP A 508 14.98 -7.44 -22.26
CA ASP A 508 16.08 -6.48 -22.44
C ASP A 508 15.96 -5.25 -21.52
N MET A 509 14.73 -4.76 -21.32
CA MET A 509 14.44 -3.64 -20.44
C MET A 509 14.66 -4.02 -18.97
N LEU A 510 14.10 -5.14 -18.53
CA LEU A 510 14.28 -5.67 -17.18
C LEU A 510 15.74 -6.02 -16.89
N GLN A 511 16.47 -6.56 -17.87
CA GLN A 511 17.90 -6.86 -17.76
C GLN A 511 18.71 -5.57 -17.57
N LYS A 512 18.40 -4.50 -18.32
CA LYS A 512 19.03 -3.18 -18.15
C LYS A 512 18.71 -2.57 -16.78
N GLU A 513 17.48 -2.67 -16.30
CA GLU A 513 17.10 -2.21 -14.97
C GLU A 513 17.81 -3.01 -13.87
N VAL A 514 17.86 -4.34 -13.98
CA VAL A 514 18.58 -5.21 -13.03
C VAL A 514 20.08 -4.92 -13.01
N ILE A 515 20.71 -4.68 -14.16
CA ILE A 515 22.13 -4.27 -14.23
C ILE A 515 22.33 -2.90 -13.57
N THR A 516 21.44 -1.94 -13.84
CA THR A 516 21.50 -0.59 -13.27
C THR A 516 21.30 -0.62 -11.75
N LEU A 517 20.33 -1.39 -11.26
CA LEU A 517 20.06 -1.60 -9.84
C LEU A 517 21.23 -2.29 -9.12
N ARG A 518 21.82 -3.33 -9.72
CA ARG A 518 23.05 -3.97 -9.19
C ARG A 518 24.20 -2.98 -9.09
N LYS A 519 24.40 -2.14 -10.12
CA LYS A 519 25.45 -1.11 -10.10
C LYS A 519 25.20 -0.08 -8.99
N ALA A 520 23.97 0.43 -8.87
CA ALA A 520 23.59 1.37 -7.82
C ALA A 520 23.65 0.78 -6.40
N CYS A 521 23.43 -0.54 -6.26
CA CYS A 521 23.63 -1.25 -4.99
C CYS A 521 25.13 -1.29 -4.63
N ASN A 522 25.98 -1.75 -5.55
CA ASN A 522 27.43 -1.79 -5.34
C ASN A 522 28.03 -0.41 -5.04
N GLU A 523 27.55 0.65 -5.70
CA GLU A 523 27.95 2.05 -5.42
C GLU A 523 27.53 2.49 -4.00
N LYS A 524 26.34 2.07 -3.52
CA LYS A 524 25.91 2.31 -2.14
C LYS A 524 26.69 1.51 -1.12
N ASP A 525 26.97 0.24 -1.39
CA ASP A 525 27.76 -0.63 -0.50
C ASP A 525 29.19 -0.11 -0.36
N HIS A 526 29.77 0.43 -1.45
CA HIS A 526 31.06 1.11 -1.40
C HIS A 526 31.01 2.39 -0.55
N SER A 527 30.00 3.25 -0.75
CA SER A 527 29.83 4.48 0.05
C SER A 527 29.49 4.22 1.52
N LEU A 528 28.84 3.11 1.84
CA LEU A 528 28.65 2.66 3.22
C LEU A 528 29.98 2.28 3.84
N LYS A 529 30.81 1.51 3.14
CA LYS A 529 32.15 1.13 3.62
C LYS A 529 33.05 2.34 3.89
N GLU A 530 33.05 3.34 3.01
CA GLU A 530 33.78 4.60 3.24
C GLU A 530 33.31 5.35 4.51
N LYS A 531 32.01 5.27 4.82
CA LYS A 531 31.44 5.87 6.05
C LYS A 531 31.79 5.05 7.28
N ASP A 532 31.79 3.72 7.20
CA ASP A 532 32.22 2.85 8.29
C ASP A 532 33.71 3.06 8.62
N ASP A 533 34.57 3.17 7.60
CA ASP A 533 35.99 3.53 7.75
C ASP A 533 36.15 4.92 8.41
N ALA A 534 35.32 5.89 8.02
CA ALA A 534 35.30 7.23 8.63
C ALA A 534 34.81 7.21 10.10
N ILE A 535 33.81 6.39 10.42
CA ILE A 535 33.30 6.18 11.79
C ILE A 535 34.38 5.53 12.65
N GLU A 536 35.09 4.50 12.15
CA GLU A 536 36.19 3.86 12.87
C GLU A 536 37.33 4.86 13.14
N MET A 537 37.66 5.72 12.17
CA MET A 537 38.65 6.78 12.35
C MET A 537 38.20 7.88 13.34
N LEU A 538 36.90 8.19 13.40
CA LEU A 538 36.35 9.10 14.40
C LEU A 538 36.36 8.46 15.80
N ALA A 539 36.00 7.18 15.93
CA ALA A 539 36.10 6.45 17.20
C ALA A 539 37.53 6.43 17.74
N LYS A 540 38.52 6.12 16.88
CA LYS A 540 39.96 6.18 17.22
C LYS A 540 40.40 7.59 17.69
N LYS A 541 39.86 8.66 17.09
CA LYS A 541 40.12 10.05 17.51
C LYS A 541 39.47 10.39 18.85
N VAL A 542 38.24 9.92 19.09
CA VAL A 542 37.54 10.08 20.38
C VAL A 542 38.30 9.36 21.49
N ASP A 543 38.73 8.12 21.28
CA ASP A 543 39.55 7.37 22.24
C ASP A 543 40.89 8.06 22.55
N MET A 544 41.53 8.66 21.54
CA MET A 544 42.77 9.42 21.71
C MET A 544 42.53 10.70 22.52
N LEU A 545 41.46 11.46 22.22
CA LEU A 545 41.05 12.64 22.98
C LEU A 545 40.71 12.28 24.43
N ASN A 546 39.98 11.19 24.66
CA ASN A 546 39.58 10.75 25.99
C ASN A 546 40.80 10.35 26.84
N LYS A 547 41.79 9.67 26.23
CA LYS A 547 43.09 9.40 26.87
C LYS A 547 43.88 10.67 27.18
N ALA A 548 43.90 11.65 26.27
CA ALA A 548 44.56 12.93 26.50
C ALA A 548 43.91 13.72 27.65
N MET A 549 42.57 13.77 27.68
CA MET A 549 41.77 14.39 28.73
C MET A 549 41.96 13.70 30.09
N GLU A 550 42.08 12.37 30.12
CA GLU A 550 42.37 11.64 31.36
C GLU A 550 43.79 11.95 31.89
N VAL A 551 44.78 12.07 30.99
CA VAL A 551 46.15 12.49 31.34
C VAL A 551 46.18 13.93 31.85
N GLU A 552 45.46 14.84 31.21
CA GLU A 552 45.31 16.23 31.66
C GLU A 552 44.62 16.31 33.03
N SER A 553 43.51 15.59 33.24
CA SER A 553 42.83 15.48 34.53
C SER A 553 43.75 14.94 35.64
N LYS A 554 44.61 13.97 35.32
CA LYS A 554 45.62 13.43 36.25
C LYS A 554 46.75 14.44 36.50
N ARG A 555 47.15 15.24 35.51
CA ARG A 555 48.10 16.34 35.66
C ARG A 555 47.52 17.44 36.56
N MET A 556 46.34 17.96 36.24
CA MET A 556 45.67 19.02 36.99
C MET A 556 45.50 18.65 38.47
N ARG A 557 45.10 17.41 38.77
CA ARG A 557 45.03 16.90 40.16
C ARG A 557 46.38 16.91 40.89
N ARG A 558 47.50 16.66 40.21
CA ARG A 558 48.85 16.76 40.80
C ARG A 558 49.25 18.22 41.00
N GLU A 559 48.92 19.09 40.05
CA GLU A 559 49.23 20.52 40.08
C GLU A 559 48.48 21.21 41.24
N VAL A 560 47.21 20.88 41.44
CA VAL A 560 46.41 21.29 42.62
C VAL A 560 47.02 20.75 43.92
N ALA A 561 47.37 19.48 44.01
CA ALA A 561 47.98 18.91 45.22
C ALA A 561 49.36 19.53 45.56
N ILE A 562 50.11 20.00 44.55
CA ILE A 562 51.35 20.76 44.75
C ILE A 562 51.03 22.15 45.31
N MET A 563 50.09 22.89 44.70
CA MET A 563 49.64 24.19 45.22
C MET A 563 49.09 24.10 46.65
N GLU A 564 48.28 23.08 46.96
CA GLU A 564 47.77 22.86 48.33
C GLU A 564 48.90 22.66 49.34
N LYS A 565 49.97 21.94 48.93
CA LYS A 565 51.15 21.72 49.76
C LYS A 565 51.98 23.00 49.95
N GLU A 566 52.10 23.83 48.92
CA GLU A 566 52.73 25.16 49.02
C GLU A 566 51.91 26.12 49.90
N VAL A 567 50.59 26.17 49.73
CA VAL A 567 49.67 26.95 50.57
C VAL A 567 49.72 26.48 52.04
N ALA A 568 49.81 25.18 52.29
CA ALA A 568 50.01 24.63 53.63
C ALA A 568 51.37 25.04 54.22
N ALA A 569 52.45 24.96 53.44
CA ALA A 569 53.78 25.40 53.86
C ALA A 569 53.83 26.90 54.20
N LEU A 570 53.17 27.75 53.39
CA LEU A 570 53.05 29.18 53.65
C LEU A 570 52.27 29.48 54.93
N ARG A 571 51.22 28.71 55.23
CA ARG A 571 50.48 28.84 56.51
C ARG A 571 51.36 28.49 57.71
N VAL A 572 52.13 27.39 57.65
CA VAL A 572 53.06 26.99 58.73
C VAL A 572 54.20 27.99 58.90
N SER A 573 54.76 28.53 57.82
CA SER A 573 55.80 29.57 57.87
C SER A 573 55.29 30.82 58.60
N LYS A 574 54.10 31.30 58.24
CA LYS A 574 53.47 32.49 58.84
C LYS A 574 53.17 32.31 60.33
N GLU A 575 52.87 31.10 60.77
CA GLU A 575 52.64 30.78 62.19
C GLU A 575 53.95 30.65 62.99
N SER A 576 55.07 30.33 62.32
CA SER A 576 56.41 30.35 62.92
C SER A 576 56.91 31.77 63.21
N ASP A 577 56.69 32.73 62.29
CA ASP A 577 57.08 34.14 62.47
C ASP A 577 56.38 34.81 63.66
N HIS A 578 55.13 34.41 63.94
CA HIS A 578 54.38 34.91 65.10
C HIS A 578 54.92 34.39 66.45
N ARG A 579 55.71 33.30 66.46
CA ARG A 579 56.30 32.74 67.68
C ARG A 579 57.61 33.43 68.07
N THR A 580 58.34 34.00 67.12
CA THR A 580 59.64 34.67 67.35
C THR A 580 59.54 36.09 67.88
N GLN A 581 58.35 36.71 67.87
CA GLN A 581 58.17 38.14 68.23
C GLN A 581 57.72 38.41 69.69
N ARG A 582 57.64 37.38 70.55
CA ARG A 582 57.18 37.49 71.96
C ARG A 582 58.22 37.08 73.03
N LEU A 583 59.44 37.60 72.96
CA LEU A 583 60.42 37.48 74.06
C LEU A 583 61.25 38.77 74.25
N SER A 584 60.71 39.75 74.99
CA SER A 584 61.47 40.85 75.62
C SER A 584 60.62 41.69 76.58
N ALA A 585 60.73 41.44 77.90
CA ALA A 585 60.66 42.42 79.02
C ALA A 585 60.48 41.69 80.39
N PRO A 586 60.93 42.24 81.55
CA PRO A 586 61.28 41.41 82.72
C PRO A 586 60.66 41.77 84.10
N ARG A 587 60.69 40.78 85.03
CA ARG A 587 60.54 40.85 86.53
C ARG A 587 59.17 41.35 87.06
N ALA A 588 58.56 40.81 88.13
CA ALA A 588 59.14 40.35 89.40
C ALA A 588 58.22 39.43 90.28
N SER A 589 58.88 38.61 91.11
CA SER A 589 58.54 38.12 92.49
C SER A 589 57.12 37.66 92.91
N ALA A 590 56.97 36.33 93.01
CA ALA A 590 56.45 35.52 94.13
C ALA A 590 55.37 36.05 95.12
N ASN A 591 54.29 35.26 95.28
CA ASN A 591 54.08 34.43 96.49
C ASN A 591 53.06 33.29 96.26
N TYR A 592 52.87 32.42 97.28
CA TYR A 592 52.56 30.97 97.18
C TYR A 592 51.06 30.61 97.54
N PRO A 593 50.61 29.33 97.71
CA PRO A 593 49.30 28.81 97.22
C PRO A 593 48.35 28.42 98.42
N PRO A 594 47.43 27.41 98.40
CA PRO A 594 46.89 26.51 97.35
C PRO A 594 45.36 26.21 97.37
N SER A 595 44.87 25.52 96.32
CA SER A 595 43.97 24.33 96.31
C SER A 595 43.13 24.27 95.00
N ILE A 596 43.38 23.32 94.09
CA ILE A 596 42.77 21.97 93.94
C ILE A 596 41.29 22.00 93.49
N SER A 597 41.00 21.59 92.23
CA SER A 597 40.42 20.27 91.94
C SER A 597 40.35 19.94 90.42
N ALA A 598 40.13 18.66 90.11
CA ALA A 598 40.23 17.98 88.81
C ALA A 598 39.51 18.65 87.62
N ARG A 599 40.00 18.64 86.35
CA ARG A 599 40.92 17.78 85.56
C ARG A 599 40.25 16.64 84.76
N ASN A 600 40.40 16.74 83.43
CA ASN A 600 40.23 15.75 82.36
C ASN A 600 38.82 15.14 82.13
N GLY A 601 38.35 14.91 80.90
CA GLY A 601 38.85 15.30 79.57
C GLY A 601 39.11 14.14 78.61
N ARG A 602 39.26 14.51 77.31
CA ARG A 602 39.59 13.66 76.14
C ARG A 602 38.47 12.73 75.68
N ASN A 603 37.88 13.02 74.52
CA ASN A 603 38.37 12.73 73.15
C ASN A 603 38.31 11.23 72.85
N PHE A 604 37.51 10.86 71.85
CA PHE A 604 38.08 10.67 70.51
C PHE A 604 37.34 11.59 69.53
#